data_AF-A0A2S2KQW4-F1
#
_entry.id   AF-A0A2S2KQW4-F1
#
_cell.length_a   1.000
_cell.length_b   1.000
_cell.length_c   1.000
_cell.angle_alpha   90.00
_cell.angle_beta   90.00
_cell.angle_gamma   90.00
#
_symmetry.space_group_name_H-M   'P 1'
#
loop_
_entity.id
_entity.type
_entity.pdbx_description
1 polymer ?
#
loop_
_entity_poly.entity_id
_entity_poly.type
_entity_poly.pdbx_seq_one_letter_code
_entity_poly.pdbx_strand_id
1 'polypeptide(L)'
;MENMLLENTPDIVVILVPLIISITAIVISIYTAKKSEDVRLYSSLDNTYTQLMKVGVDHPDFRDPHKTNNYKKSFDGSRLYGYESYAFMSINMVATVYDRYKKIPRTWYNIIKIEGDLHKSWFYDNSQKFRDEFVDFIDQKIINSKKN
;
A
#
# COMPACT_ATOMS: atom_id res chain seq x y z
N MET A 1 -10.16 36.19 51.12
CA MET A 1 -10.03 35.01 50.25
C MET A 1 -9.99 35.39 48.78
N GLU A 2 -10.86 36.31 48.35
CA GLU A 2 -10.89 36.89 46.99
C GLU A 2 -9.58 37.62 46.60
N ASN A 3 -9.00 38.39 47.53
CA ASN A 3 -7.74 39.11 47.28
C ASN A 3 -6.50 38.23 47.15
N MET A 4 -6.55 36.96 47.61
CA MET A 4 -5.42 36.03 47.50
C MET A 4 -5.40 35.32 46.13
N LEU A 5 -6.54 35.31 45.43
CA LEU A 5 -6.65 34.75 44.07
C LEU A 5 -6.15 35.75 43.02
N LEU A 6 -6.36 37.06 43.24
CA LEU A 6 -5.95 38.13 42.32
C LEU A 6 -4.44 38.41 42.28
N GLU A 7 -3.68 38.02 43.31
CA GLU A 7 -2.23 38.20 43.35
C GLU A 7 -1.47 37.06 42.63
N ASN A 8 -2.09 35.88 42.54
CA ASN A 8 -1.53 34.68 41.90
C ASN A 8 -2.01 34.47 40.44
N THR A 9 -2.94 35.28 39.95
CA THR A 9 -3.43 35.23 38.55
C THR A 9 -2.34 35.42 37.50
N PRO A 10 -1.36 36.36 37.61
CA PRO A 10 -0.32 36.48 36.59
C PRO A 10 0.53 35.20 36.49
N ASP A 11 0.89 34.58 37.61
CA ASP A 11 1.69 33.36 37.63
C ASP A 11 0.93 32.16 37.04
N ILE A 12 -0.35 32.03 37.36
CA ILE A 12 -1.22 31.00 36.80
C ILE A 12 -1.38 31.18 35.30
N VAL A 13 -1.57 32.41 34.80
CA VAL A 13 -1.69 32.68 33.36
C VAL A 13 -0.38 32.38 32.62
N VAL A 14 0.77 32.72 33.21
CA VAL A 14 2.11 32.43 32.65
C VAL A 14 2.37 30.92 32.53
N ILE A 15 1.75 30.09 33.37
CA ILE A 15 1.86 28.62 33.27
C ILE A 15 0.81 28.03 32.32
N LEU A 16 -0.45 28.48 32.44
CA LEU A 16 -1.56 27.90 31.68
C LEU A 16 -1.47 28.18 30.18
N VAL A 17 -1.02 29.38 29.78
CA VAL A 17 -0.94 29.75 28.36
C VAL A 17 0.09 28.89 27.59
N PRO A 18 1.35 28.74 28.03
CA PRO A 18 2.32 27.84 27.39
C PRO A 18 1.87 26.38 27.43
N LEU A 19 1.19 25.94 28.49
CA LEU A 19 0.67 24.58 28.58
C LEU A 19 -0.38 24.32 27.47
N ILE A 20 -1.34 25.22 27.30
CA ILE A 20 -2.37 25.12 26.25
C ILE A 20 -1.73 25.18 24.86
N ILE A 21 -0.77 26.07 24.63
CA ILE A 21 -0.02 26.17 23.37
C ILE A 21 0.72 24.86 23.09
N SER A 22 1.40 24.29 24.09
CA SER A 22 2.15 23.04 23.96
C SER A 22 1.25 21.86 23.63
N ILE A 23 0.12 21.73 24.34
CA ILE A 23 -0.88 20.69 24.05
C ILE A 23 -1.41 20.84 22.62
N THR A 24 -1.73 22.06 22.21
CA THR A 24 -2.23 22.35 20.86
C THR A 24 -1.17 22.02 19.80
N ALA A 25 0.08 22.39 20.03
CA ALA A 25 1.20 22.08 19.15
C ALA A 25 1.42 20.56 19.02
N ILE A 26 1.31 19.80 20.12
CA ILE A 26 1.40 18.34 20.10
C ILE A 26 0.27 17.74 19.25
N VAL A 27 -0.96 18.20 19.44
CA VAL A 27 -2.12 17.71 18.67
C VAL A 27 -1.94 17.99 17.17
N ILE A 28 -1.55 19.22 16.80
CA ILE A 28 -1.27 19.60 15.41
C ILE A 28 -0.13 18.77 14.82
N SER A 29 0.94 18.54 15.60
CA SER A 29 2.09 17.75 15.19
C SER A 29 1.70 16.30 14.89
N ILE A 30 0.95 15.64 15.78
CA ILE A 30 0.47 14.27 15.58
C ILE A 30 -0.45 14.20 14.35
N TYR A 31 -1.37 15.15 14.19
CA TYR A 31 -2.27 15.18 13.03
C TYR A 31 -1.50 15.36 11.72
N THR A 32 -0.56 16.30 11.69
CA THR A 32 0.26 16.59 10.50
C THR A 32 1.18 15.42 10.17
N ALA A 33 1.77 14.77 11.18
CA ALA A 33 2.62 13.60 11.01
C ALA A 33 1.85 12.44 10.36
N LYS A 34 0.65 12.13 10.88
CA LYS A 34 -0.22 11.08 10.30
C LYS A 34 -0.61 11.40 8.86
N LYS A 35 -1.04 12.62 8.58
CA LYS A 35 -1.41 13.03 7.22
C LYS A 35 -0.22 13.01 6.26
N SER A 36 0.97 13.39 6.73
CA SER A 36 2.20 13.34 5.96
C SER A 36 2.62 11.90 5.64
N GLU A 37 2.46 10.97 6.60
CA GLU A 37 2.69 9.55 6.38
C GLU A 37 1.77 8.97 5.30
N ASP A 38 0.47 9.29 5.35
CA ASP A 38 -0.47 8.84 4.31
C ASP A 38 -0.05 9.33 2.92
N VAL A 39 0.28 10.62 2.77
CA VAL A 39 0.72 11.20 1.49
C VAL A 39 2.01 10.53 1.00
N ARG A 40 2.99 10.33 1.89
CA ARG A 40 4.24 9.66 1.56
C ARG A 40 4.02 8.22 1.12
N LEU A 41 3.12 7.50 1.78
CA LEU A 41 2.78 6.13 1.43
C LEU A 41 2.15 6.05 0.05
N TYR A 42 1.14 6.89 -0.24
CA TYR A 42 0.52 6.93 -1.56
C TYR A 42 1.55 7.25 -2.65
N SER A 43 2.40 8.25 -2.43
CA SER A 43 3.46 8.60 -3.37
C SER A 43 4.48 7.47 -3.56
N SER A 44 4.82 6.75 -2.49
CA SER A 44 5.72 5.60 -2.57
C SER A 44 5.12 4.45 -3.38
N LEU A 45 3.84 4.11 -3.14
CA LEU A 45 3.15 3.06 -3.86
C LEU A 45 3.00 3.39 -5.35
N ASP A 46 2.64 4.63 -5.66
CA ASP A 46 2.52 5.11 -7.04
C ASP A 46 3.87 5.09 -7.79
N ASN A 47 4.95 5.50 -7.11
CA ASN A 47 6.30 5.39 -7.68
C ASN A 47 6.69 3.92 -7.92
N THR A 48 6.43 3.01 -6.97
CA THR A 48 6.67 1.57 -7.15
C THR A 48 5.88 1.02 -8.34
N TYR A 49 4.61 1.40 -8.47
CA TYR A 49 3.78 0.97 -9.60
C TYR A 49 4.30 1.54 -10.93
N THR A 50 4.73 2.80 -10.96
CA THR A 50 5.37 3.41 -12.14
C THR A 50 6.64 2.66 -12.54
N GLN A 51 7.48 2.27 -11.58
CA GLN A 51 8.68 1.47 -11.85
C GLN A 51 8.34 0.09 -12.41
N LEU A 52 7.33 -0.58 -11.85
CA LEU A 52 6.81 -1.84 -12.36
C LEU A 52 6.33 -1.68 -13.82
N MET A 53 5.59 -0.62 -14.11
CA MET A 53 5.11 -0.34 -15.47
C MET A 53 6.27 -0.08 -16.44
N LYS A 54 7.33 0.61 -16.03
CA LYS A 54 8.53 0.80 -16.86
C LYS A 54 9.18 -0.54 -17.24
N VAL A 55 9.37 -1.43 -16.25
CA VAL A 55 9.90 -2.78 -16.52
C VAL A 55 8.97 -3.54 -17.47
N GLY A 56 7.65 -3.40 -17.31
CA GLY A 56 6.67 -4.00 -18.21
C GLY A 56 6.68 -3.43 -19.64
N VAL A 57 7.06 -2.17 -19.83
CA VAL A 57 7.28 -1.55 -21.15
C VAL A 57 8.56 -2.09 -21.80
N ASP A 58 9.63 -2.24 -21.02
CA ASP A 58 10.90 -2.81 -21.49
C ASP A 58 10.81 -4.31 -21.78
N HIS A 59 9.86 -5.00 -21.13
CA HIS A 59 9.59 -6.43 -21.26
C HIS A 59 8.09 -6.70 -21.47
N PRO A 60 7.52 -6.37 -22.65
CA PRO A 60 6.08 -6.49 -22.90
C PRO A 60 5.53 -7.91 -22.73
N ASP A 61 6.36 -8.92 -22.97
CA ASP A 61 6.05 -10.33 -22.76
C ASP A 61 5.72 -10.66 -21.29
N PHE A 62 6.26 -9.92 -20.32
CA PHE A 62 5.91 -10.08 -18.90
C PHE A 62 4.51 -9.56 -18.55
N ARG A 63 3.89 -8.80 -19.46
CA ARG A 63 2.53 -8.29 -19.34
C ARG A 63 1.55 -8.88 -20.35
N ASP A 64 1.97 -9.87 -21.12
CA ASP A 64 1.12 -10.57 -22.09
C ASP A 64 0.33 -11.71 -21.40
N PRO A 65 -1.00 -11.60 -21.26
CA PRO A 65 -1.82 -12.62 -20.60
C PRO A 65 -1.68 -14.01 -21.20
N HIS A 66 -1.37 -14.14 -22.50
CA HIS A 66 -1.17 -15.45 -23.13
C HIS A 66 0.09 -16.13 -22.60
N LYS A 67 1.14 -15.35 -22.34
CA LYS A 67 2.41 -15.85 -21.80
C LYS A 67 2.37 -16.02 -20.29
N THR A 68 1.88 -15.04 -19.56
CA THR A 68 1.88 -15.07 -18.08
C THR A 68 0.99 -16.17 -17.50
N ASN A 69 -0.15 -16.47 -18.16
CA ASN A 69 -1.03 -17.56 -17.74
C ASN A 69 -0.39 -18.94 -17.89
N ASN A 70 0.60 -19.08 -18.77
CA ASN A 70 1.32 -20.31 -19.05
C ASN A 70 2.84 -20.08 -18.94
N TYR A 71 3.25 -19.33 -17.92
CA TYR A 71 4.59 -18.75 -17.82
C TYR A 71 5.72 -19.79 -17.86
N LYS A 72 5.54 -20.95 -17.22
CA LYS A 72 6.51 -22.05 -17.22
C LYS A 72 6.82 -22.62 -18.61
N LYS A 73 5.88 -22.48 -19.56
CA LYS A 73 6.08 -22.89 -20.96
C LYS A 73 6.46 -21.72 -21.88
N SER A 74 6.12 -20.50 -21.47
CA SER A 74 6.28 -19.29 -22.28
C SER A 74 7.61 -18.57 -22.06
N PHE A 75 8.26 -18.85 -20.93
CA PHE A 75 9.58 -18.33 -20.58
C PHE A 75 10.50 -19.48 -20.17
N ASP A 76 11.76 -19.39 -20.57
CA ASP A 76 12.81 -20.36 -20.27
C ASP A 76 14.07 -19.68 -19.73
N GLY A 77 14.94 -20.47 -19.10
CA GLY A 77 16.24 -20.04 -18.60
C GLY A 77 16.21 -18.74 -17.79
N SER A 78 17.07 -17.79 -18.16
CA SER A 78 17.14 -16.47 -17.52
C SER A 78 15.88 -15.63 -17.67
N ARG A 79 15.10 -15.85 -18.75
CA ARG A 79 13.87 -15.09 -18.99
C ARG A 79 12.77 -15.48 -18.00
N LEU A 80 12.69 -16.77 -17.65
CA LEU A 80 11.78 -17.25 -16.62
C LEU A 80 12.06 -16.58 -15.28
N TYR A 81 13.32 -16.54 -14.83
CA TYR A 81 13.68 -15.85 -13.58
C TYR A 81 13.35 -14.35 -13.61
N GLY A 82 13.53 -13.70 -14.77
CA GLY A 82 13.13 -12.30 -14.96
C GLY A 82 11.63 -12.10 -14.79
N TYR A 83 10.81 -12.96 -15.42
CA TYR A 83 9.36 -12.93 -15.26
C TYR A 83 8.94 -13.21 -13.82
N GLU A 84 9.50 -14.24 -13.17
CA GLU A 84 9.14 -14.59 -11.79
C GLU A 84 9.47 -13.46 -10.81
N SER A 85 10.61 -12.77 -11.02
CA SER A 85 10.99 -11.59 -10.24
C SER A 85 9.99 -10.45 -10.45
N TYR A 86 9.60 -10.21 -11.69
CA TYR A 86 8.60 -9.20 -12.04
C TYR A 86 7.22 -9.50 -11.43
N ALA A 87 6.75 -10.75 -11.54
CA ALA A 87 5.48 -11.19 -10.96
C ALA A 87 5.50 -11.08 -9.43
N PHE A 88 6.62 -11.44 -8.78
CA PHE A 88 6.78 -11.28 -7.34
C PHE A 88 6.73 -9.81 -6.91
N MET A 89 7.40 -8.91 -7.65
CA MET A 89 7.31 -7.47 -7.38
C MET A 89 5.89 -6.94 -7.52
N SER A 90 5.16 -7.36 -8.55
CA SER A 90 3.77 -6.96 -8.78
C SER A 90 2.86 -7.42 -7.64
N ILE A 91 2.90 -8.70 -7.27
CA ILE A 91 2.05 -9.23 -6.21
C ILE A 91 2.44 -8.69 -4.82
N ASN A 92 3.72 -8.44 -4.54
CA ASN A 92 4.13 -7.80 -3.28
C ASN A 92 3.62 -6.36 -3.16
N MET A 93 3.58 -5.61 -4.27
CA MET A 93 2.99 -4.28 -4.29
C MET A 93 1.49 -4.37 -3.96
N VAL A 94 0.77 -5.34 -4.54
CA VAL A 94 -0.63 -5.63 -4.19
C VAL A 94 -0.79 -6.02 -2.71
N ALA A 95 0.08 -6.88 -2.17
CA ALA A 95 0.07 -7.25 -0.76
C ALA A 95 0.33 -6.04 0.16
N THR A 96 1.23 -5.14 -0.23
CA THR A 96 1.51 -3.90 0.52
C THR A 96 0.28 -3.01 0.56
N VAL A 97 -0.45 -2.87 -0.55
CA VAL A 97 -1.71 -2.12 -0.59
C VAL A 97 -2.75 -2.77 0.34
N TYR A 98 -2.89 -4.09 0.29
CA TYR A 98 -3.81 -4.83 1.17
C TYR A 98 -3.49 -4.59 2.66
N ASP A 99 -2.22 -4.71 3.04
CA ASP A 99 -1.78 -4.55 4.43
C ASP A 99 -1.99 -3.13 4.99
N ARG A 100 -1.85 -2.12 4.13
CA ARG A 100 -1.88 -0.72 4.55
C ARG A 100 -3.27 -0.13 4.62
N TYR A 101 -4.17 -0.53 3.73
CA TYR A 101 -5.50 0.08 3.64
C TYR A 101 -6.57 -0.80 4.28
N LYS A 102 -7.12 -0.36 5.42
CA LYS A 102 -8.34 -0.94 6.01
C LYS A 102 -9.52 -0.96 5.03
N LYS A 103 -9.60 0.06 4.18
CA LYS A 103 -10.55 0.16 3.07
C LYS A 103 -9.78 0.59 1.83
N ILE A 104 -9.55 -0.36 0.92
CA ILE A 104 -8.77 -0.15 -0.29
C ILE A 104 -9.46 0.91 -1.17
N PRO A 105 -8.75 1.97 -1.60
CA PRO A 105 -9.29 2.96 -2.54
C PRO A 105 -9.64 2.32 -3.88
N ARG A 106 -10.65 2.88 -4.56
CA ARG A 106 -11.14 2.34 -5.84
C ARG A 106 -10.06 2.25 -6.92
N THR A 107 -9.12 3.18 -6.96
CA THR A 107 -7.99 3.19 -7.92
C THR A 107 -7.11 1.96 -7.71
N TRP A 108 -6.70 1.72 -6.48
CA TRP A 108 -5.92 0.56 -6.09
C TRP A 108 -6.66 -0.76 -6.31
N TYR A 109 -7.97 -0.76 -6.10
CA TYR A 109 -8.78 -1.94 -6.38
C TYR A 109 -8.69 -2.42 -7.84
N ASN A 110 -8.68 -1.48 -8.80
CA ASN A 110 -8.51 -1.82 -10.20
C ASN A 110 -7.11 -2.39 -10.50
N ILE A 111 -6.07 -1.80 -9.91
CA ILE A 111 -4.69 -2.28 -10.07
C ILE A 111 -4.55 -3.70 -9.52
N ILE A 112 -5.07 -3.95 -8.32
CA ILE A 112 -5.09 -5.29 -7.69
C ILE A 112 -5.75 -6.32 -8.62
N LYS A 113 -6.89 -5.96 -9.21
CA LYS A 113 -7.60 -6.84 -10.15
C LYS A 113 -6.75 -7.15 -11.38
N ILE A 114 -6.20 -6.13 -12.03
CA ILE A 114 -5.42 -6.27 -13.25
C ILE A 114 -4.16 -7.11 -13.00
N GLU A 115 -3.38 -6.76 -11.99
CA GLU A 115 -2.13 -7.45 -11.67
C GLU A 115 -2.38 -8.87 -11.13
N GLY A 116 -3.43 -9.05 -10.32
CA GLY A 116 -3.86 -10.36 -9.84
C GLY A 116 -4.29 -11.29 -10.98
N ASP A 117 -5.13 -10.81 -11.90
CA ASP A 117 -5.58 -11.60 -13.06
C ASP A 117 -4.41 -11.92 -14.02
N LEU A 118 -3.49 -10.98 -14.22
CA LEU A 118 -2.33 -11.13 -15.09
C LEU A 118 -1.33 -12.16 -14.56
N HIS A 119 -1.08 -12.18 -13.25
CA HIS A 119 -0.07 -13.03 -12.62
C HIS A 119 -0.65 -14.21 -11.84
N LYS A 120 -1.95 -14.49 -11.97
CA LYS A 120 -2.65 -15.55 -11.22
C LYS A 120 -1.96 -16.91 -11.25
N SER A 121 -1.48 -17.36 -12.43
CA SER A 121 -0.86 -18.69 -12.55
C SER A 121 0.43 -18.77 -11.76
N TRP A 122 1.22 -17.69 -11.78
CA TRP A 122 2.42 -17.59 -10.96
C TRP A 122 2.07 -17.48 -9.48
N PHE A 123 1.05 -16.69 -9.13
CA PHE A 123 0.61 -16.49 -7.75
C PHE A 123 0.19 -17.80 -7.10
N TYR A 124 -0.65 -18.61 -7.75
CA TYR A 124 -1.10 -19.88 -7.19
C TYR A 124 0.03 -20.88 -6.97
N ASP A 125 0.98 -20.96 -7.91
CA ASP A 125 2.19 -21.78 -7.78
C ASP A 125 3.11 -21.32 -6.63
N ASN A 126 2.94 -20.08 -6.16
CA ASN A 126 3.80 -19.42 -5.18
C ASN A 126 3.03 -18.89 -3.96
N SER A 127 1.79 -19.33 -3.77
CA SER A 127 0.85 -18.81 -2.76
C SER A 127 1.39 -18.99 -1.34
N GLN A 128 2.18 -20.03 -1.09
CA GLN A 128 2.88 -20.31 0.17
C GLN A 128 3.87 -19.22 0.60
N LYS A 129 4.23 -18.28 -0.30
CA LYS A 129 5.09 -17.13 0.03
C LYS A 129 4.32 -16.00 0.71
N PHE A 130 2.99 -16.08 0.74
CA PHE A 130 2.11 -15.05 1.27
C PHE A 130 1.29 -15.61 2.44
N ARG A 131 0.74 -14.71 3.25
CA ARG A 131 -0.14 -15.09 4.36
C ARG A 131 -1.50 -15.54 3.83
N ASP A 132 -2.12 -16.50 4.51
CA ASP A 132 -3.40 -17.09 4.12
C ASP A 132 -4.49 -16.03 3.94
N GLU A 133 -4.55 -14.99 4.79
CA GLU A 133 -5.58 -13.96 4.69
C GLU A 133 -5.45 -13.14 3.40
N PHE A 134 -4.23 -12.96 2.90
CA PHE A 134 -3.99 -12.29 1.63
C PHE A 134 -4.35 -13.20 0.45
N VAL A 135 -4.05 -14.51 0.55
CA VAL A 135 -4.43 -15.50 -0.47
C VAL A 135 -5.95 -15.55 -0.62
N ASP A 136 -6.68 -15.64 0.50
CA ASP A 136 -8.14 -15.61 0.52
C ASP A 136 -8.71 -14.31 -0.08
N PHE A 137 -8.07 -13.18 0.22
CA PHE A 137 -8.45 -11.89 -0.38
C PHE A 137 -8.29 -11.93 -1.91
N ILE A 138 -7.15 -12.38 -2.42
CA ILE A 138 -6.92 -12.46 -3.87
C ILE A 138 -7.90 -13.42 -4.53
N ASP A 139 -8.15 -14.59 -3.93
CA ASP A 139 -9.08 -15.60 -4.44
C ASP A 139 -10.50 -15.05 -4.58
N GLN A 140 -11.01 -14.41 -3.52
CA GLN A 140 -12.33 -13.77 -3.59
C GLN A 140 -12.40 -12.72 -4.69
N LYS A 141 -11.31 -12.03 -5.01
CA LYS A 141 -11.31 -10.95 -6.02
C LYS A 141 -11.14 -11.47 -7.44
N ILE A 142 -10.27 -12.46 -7.65
CA ILE A 142 -10.09 -13.12 -8.96
C ILE A 142 -11.32 -13.96 -9.32
N ILE A 143 -11.91 -14.69 -8.37
CA ILE A 143 -13.10 -15.53 -8.63
C ILE A 143 -14.32 -14.67 -8.97
N ASN A 144 -14.55 -13.58 -8.23
CA ASN A 144 -15.69 -12.69 -8.49
C ASN A 144 -15.51 -11.81 -9.75
N SER A 145 -14.30 -11.70 -10.30
CA SER A 145 -14.03 -11.07 -11.60
C SER A 145 -14.71 -11.80 -12.76
N LYS A 146 -14.86 -13.14 -12.67
CA LYS A 146 -15.43 -13.98 -13.73
C LYS A 146 -16.97 -13.99 -13.81
N LYS A 147 -17.66 -13.36 -12.84
CA LYS A 147 -19.13 -13.36 -12.75
C LYS A 147 -19.80 -12.10 -13.30
N ASN A 148 -19.02 -11.13 -13.77
CA ASN A 148 -19.47 -9.89 -14.41
C ASN A 148 -18.88 -9.78 -15.82
#